data_AF-A0A8U0IFF5-F1
#
_entry.id   AF-A0A8U0IFF5-F1
#
_cell.length_a   1.000
_cell.length_b   1.000
_cell.length_c   1.000
_cell.angle_alpha   90.00
_cell.angle_beta   90.00
_cell.angle_gamma   90.00
#
_symmetry.space_group_name_H-M   'P 1'
#
loop_
_entity.id
_entity.type
_entity.pdbx_description
1 polymer ?
#
loop_
_entity_poly.entity_id
_entity_poly.type
_entity_poly.pdbx_seq_one_letter_code
_entity_poly.pdbx_strand_id
1 'polypeptide(L)'
;MKQTIVARADLGMGQGKLAAQVAHASLSAYEETGTKARKRWKGEGQKKVVVKANGESELFDLAEKARAEGVPHAIIRDAGHTQLDPGTVTALAVGPADDDIVDKVTGHLSLY
;
A
#
# COMPACT_ATOMS: atom_id res chain seq x y z
N MET A 1 -12.22 -6.02 7.47
CA MET A 1 -11.45 -5.78 6.23
C MET A 1 -10.53 -4.59 6.42
N LYS A 2 -9.34 -4.65 5.83
CA LYS A 2 -8.38 -3.54 5.88
C LYS A 2 -7.63 -3.39 4.57
N GLN A 3 -7.02 -2.22 4.41
CA GLN A 3 -5.93 -2.00 3.47
C GLN A 3 -4.66 -1.69 4.27
N THR A 4 -3.55 -2.33 3.92
CA THR A 4 -2.24 -2.00 4.49
C THR A 4 -1.42 -1.26 3.45
N ILE A 5 -0.84 -0.13 3.83
CA ILE A 5 0.01 0.69 3.00
C ILE A 5 1.43 0.56 3.51
N VAL A 6 2.30 -0.03 2.71
CA VAL A 6 3.73 -0.20 3.00
C VAL A 6 4.46 0.97 2.36
N ALA A 7 5.00 1.89 3.16
CA ALA A 7 5.75 3.03 2.69
C ALA A 7 7.26 2.83 2.92
N ARG A 8 8.09 3.26 1.98
CA ARG A 8 9.55 3.22 2.11
C ARG A 8 10.05 4.26 3.11
N ALA A 9 10.50 3.80 4.26
CA ALA A 9 11.06 4.67 5.30
C ALA A 9 12.49 5.13 4.95
N ASP A 10 13.22 4.36 4.15
CA ASP A 10 14.58 4.65 3.71
C ASP A 10 14.68 5.89 2.80
N LEU A 11 13.57 6.32 2.20
CA LEU A 11 13.51 7.54 1.37
C LEU A 11 13.44 8.85 2.18
N GLY A 12 13.29 8.78 3.51
CA GLY A 12 13.22 9.99 4.36
C GLY A 12 12.10 10.97 3.95
N MET A 13 10.98 10.45 3.43
CA MET A 13 9.86 11.27 2.96
C MET A 13 9.33 12.18 4.08
N GLY A 14 9.15 13.46 3.78
CA GLY A 14 8.46 14.37 4.70
C GLY A 14 7.00 13.96 4.92
N GLN A 15 6.39 14.42 6.01
CA GLN A 15 5.01 14.04 6.40
C GLN A 15 3.99 14.27 5.29
N GLY A 16 4.04 15.41 4.61
CA GLY A 16 3.12 15.72 3.50
C GLY A 16 3.32 14.80 2.30
N LYS A 17 4.58 14.48 1.97
CA LYS A 17 4.91 13.56 0.89
C LYS A 17 4.41 12.15 1.20
N LEU A 18 4.69 11.64 2.40
CA LEU A 18 4.20 10.36 2.88
C LEU A 18 2.68 10.27 2.79
N ALA A 19 1.96 11.28 3.31
CA ALA A 19 0.50 11.31 3.26
C ALA A 19 -0.04 11.23 1.82
N ALA A 20 0.58 11.96 0.88
CA ALA A 20 0.21 11.92 -0.53
C ALA A 20 0.46 10.53 -1.15
N GLN A 21 1.62 9.92 -0.92
CA GLN A 21 1.92 8.59 -1.44
C GLN A 21 1.01 7.51 -0.84
N VAL A 22 0.66 7.62 0.45
CA VAL A 22 -0.31 6.75 1.10
C VAL A 22 -1.70 6.88 0.48
N ALA A 23 -2.14 8.10 0.18
CA ALA A 23 -3.42 8.36 -0.47
C ALA A 23 -3.45 7.80 -1.92
N HIS A 24 -2.38 8.00 -2.69
CA HIS A 24 -2.26 7.44 -4.04
C HIS A 24 -2.32 5.91 -4.01
N ALA A 25 -1.52 5.27 -3.14
CA ALA A 25 -1.50 3.82 -2.98
C ALA A 25 -2.88 3.28 -2.62
N SER A 26 -3.56 3.94 -1.68
CA SER A 26 -4.90 3.55 -1.25
C SER A 26 -5.90 3.55 -2.41
N LEU A 27 -5.90 4.62 -3.21
CA LEU A 27 -6.82 4.77 -4.33
C LEU A 27 -6.55 3.75 -5.44
N SER A 28 -5.29 3.58 -5.85
CA SER A 28 -4.92 2.66 -6.93
C SER A 28 -5.29 1.21 -6.60
N ALA A 29 -4.97 0.70 -5.40
CA ALA A 29 -5.36 -0.68 -5.04
C ALA A 29 -6.89 -0.83 -4.84
N TYR A 30 -7.58 0.24 -4.41
CA TYR A 30 -9.04 0.25 -4.39
C TYR A 30 -9.63 0.11 -5.80
N GLU A 31 -9.04 0.76 -6.81
CA GLU A 31 -9.46 0.68 -8.21
C GLU A 31 -9.27 -0.70 -8.85
N GLU A 32 -8.41 -1.54 -8.28
CA GLU A 32 -8.26 -2.96 -8.66
C GLU A 32 -9.22 -3.89 -7.90
N THR A 33 -9.82 -3.42 -6.81
CA THR A 33 -10.67 -4.26 -5.95
C THR A 33 -12.05 -4.50 -6.57
N GLY A 34 -12.61 -5.71 -6.45
CA GLY A 34 -13.97 -6.01 -6.90
C GLY A 34 -15.08 -5.24 -6.16
N THR A 35 -16.19 -4.95 -6.83
CA THR A 35 -17.28 -4.09 -6.31
C THR A 35 -17.85 -4.53 -4.96
N LYS A 36 -17.99 -5.84 -4.71
CA LYS A 36 -18.51 -6.36 -3.44
C LYS A 36 -17.55 -6.04 -2.28
N ALA A 37 -16.26 -6.31 -2.46
CA ALA A 37 -15.22 -6.02 -1.48
C ALA A 37 -15.09 -4.50 -1.22
N ARG A 38 -15.16 -3.67 -2.27
CA ARG A 38 -15.20 -2.19 -2.12
C ARG A 38 -16.34 -1.74 -1.22
N LYS A 39 -17.57 -2.22 -1.48
CA LYS A 39 -18.77 -1.84 -0.71
C LYS A 39 -18.64 -2.26 0.75
N ARG A 40 -18.17 -3.49 1.01
CA ARG A 40 -17.98 -4.00 2.37
C ARG A 40 -16.92 -3.19 3.12
N TRP A 41 -15.72 -3.02 2.57
CA TRP A 41 -14.66 -2.24 3.22
C TRP A 41 -15.08 -0.79 3.49
N LYS A 42 -15.80 -0.14 2.56
CA LYS A 42 -16.36 1.20 2.79
C LYS A 42 -17.40 1.22 3.90
N GLY A 43 -18.30 0.22 3.95
CA GLY A 43 -19.28 0.06 5.02
C GLY A 43 -18.66 -0.21 6.40
N GLU A 44 -17.48 -0.82 6.43
CA GLU A 44 -16.67 -1.07 7.63
C GLU A 44 -15.75 0.11 8.02
N GLY A 45 -15.97 1.31 7.45
CA GLY A 45 -15.20 2.50 7.81
C GLY A 45 -13.82 2.60 7.17
N GLN A 46 -13.58 1.87 6.07
CA GLN A 46 -12.44 2.03 5.16
C GLN A 46 -11.07 2.04 5.85
N LYS A 47 -10.88 1.12 6.81
CA LYS A 47 -9.69 0.94 7.65
C LYS A 47 -8.40 0.86 6.80
N LYS A 48 -7.42 1.68 7.17
CA LYS A 48 -6.07 1.72 6.60
C LYS A 48 -5.04 1.60 7.72
N VAL A 49 -3.98 0.83 7.47
CA VAL A 49 -2.82 0.72 8.37
C VAL A 49 -1.58 1.07 7.57
N VAL A 50 -0.72 1.93 8.11
CA VAL A 50 0.53 2.33 7.45
C VAL A 50 1.70 1.64 8.16
N VAL A 51 2.49 0.88 7.39
CA VAL A 51 3.67 0.14 7.83
C VAL A 51 4.88 0.56 7.01
N LYS A 52 6.08 0.22 7.48
CA LYS A 52 7.34 0.58 6.81
C LYS A 52 8.04 -0.59 6.14
N ALA A 53 8.63 -0.30 4.99
CA ALA A 53 9.65 -1.10 4.32
C ALA A 53 10.97 -0.33 4.28
N ASN A 54 12.09 -1.05 4.15
CA ASN A 54 13.44 -0.48 4.16
C ASN A 54 14.12 -0.49 2.78
N GLY A 55 13.36 -0.71 1.70
CA GLY A 55 13.90 -0.63 0.36
C GLY A 55 12.87 -0.91 -0.73
N GLU A 56 13.29 -0.72 -1.96
CA GLU A 56 12.47 -0.93 -3.15
C GLU A 56 12.11 -2.40 -3.36
N SER A 57 13.10 -3.29 -3.25
CA SER A 57 12.92 -4.72 -3.50
C SER A 57 11.88 -5.35 -2.58
N GLU A 58 11.83 -4.93 -1.31
CA GLU A 58 10.84 -5.41 -0.34
C GLU A 58 9.41 -5.10 -0.80
N LEU A 59 9.16 -3.94 -1.42
CA LEU A 59 7.85 -3.62 -1.97
C LEU A 59 7.48 -4.54 -3.14
N PHE A 60 8.44 -4.87 -4.01
CA PHE A 60 8.20 -5.80 -5.13
C PHE A 60 7.96 -7.23 -4.64
N ASP A 61 8.72 -7.70 -3.65
CA ASP A 61 8.52 -9.03 -3.06
C ASP A 61 7.14 -9.16 -2.41
N LEU A 62 6.69 -8.12 -1.70
CA LEU A 62 5.35 -8.06 -1.11
C LEU A 62 4.24 -7.98 -2.17
N ALA A 63 4.46 -7.25 -3.27
CA ALA A 63 3.52 -7.17 -4.38
C ALA A 63 3.35 -8.54 -5.06
N GLU A 64 4.45 -9.25 -5.30
CA GLU A 64 4.43 -10.60 -5.86
C GLU A 64 3.69 -11.59 -4.94
N LYS A 65 3.88 -11.45 -3.62
CA LYS A 65 3.14 -12.22 -2.62
C LYS A 65 1.64 -11.89 -2.63
N ALA A 66 1.27 -10.62 -2.70
CA ALA A 66 -0.13 -10.19 -2.81
C ALA A 66 -0.78 -10.72 -4.08
N ARG A 67 -0.07 -10.69 -5.20
CA ARG A 67 -0.48 -11.27 -6.48
C ARG A 67 -0.73 -12.78 -6.36
N ALA A 68 0.17 -13.51 -5.70
CA ALA A 68 0.03 -14.96 -5.50
C ALA A 68 -1.17 -15.32 -4.60
N GLU A 69 -1.46 -14.51 -3.59
CA GLU A 69 -2.64 -14.68 -2.70
C GLU A 69 -3.94 -14.14 -3.33
N GLY A 70 -3.90 -13.56 -4.53
CA GLY A 70 -5.07 -12.98 -5.20
C GLY A 70 -5.62 -11.72 -4.52
N VAL A 71 -4.77 -10.97 -3.82
CA VAL A 71 -5.13 -9.76 -3.08
C VAL A 71 -4.94 -8.54 -3.98
N PRO A 72 -5.93 -7.61 -4.06
CA PRO A 72 -5.75 -6.34 -4.75
C PRO A 72 -4.53 -5.59 -4.20
N HIS A 73 -3.70 -5.03 -5.05
CA HIS A 73 -2.49 -4.32 -4.61
C HIS A 73 -2.05 -3.29 -5.65
N ALA A 74 -1.26 -2.30 -5.26
CA ALA A 74 -0.76 -1.31 -6.20
C ALA A 74 0.56 -0.72 -5.75
N ILE A 75 1.55 -0.71 -6.66
CA ILE A 75 2.84 -0.03 -6.47
C ILE A 75 2.72 1.42 -6.92
N ILE A 76 3.17 2.35 -6.09
CA ILE A 76 3.24 3.76 -6.41
C ILE A 76 4.64 4.16 -6.78
N ARG A 77 4.73 4.89 -7.90
CA ARG A 77 5.92 5.58 -8.37
C ARG A 77 5.68 7.07 -8.27
N ASP A 78 6.63 7.80 -7.75
CA ASP A 78 6.54 9.25 -7.78
C ASP A 78 6.75 9.79 -9.20
N ALA A 79 5.90 10.69 -9.64
CA ALA A 79 6.03 11.32 -10.96
C ALA A 79 7.16 12.38 -11.03
N GLY A 80 7.86 12.62 -9.91
CA GLY A 80 8.98 13.56 -9.85
C GLY A 80 8.56 15.03 -9.85
N HIS A 81 7.33 15.33 -9.42
CA HIS A 81 6.84 16.70 -9.26
C HIS A 81 7.18 17.30 -7.88
N THR A 82 7.92 16.58 -7.03
CA THR A 82 8.22 16.97 -5.63
C THR A 82 9.58 16.42 -5.18
N GLN A 83 9.74 16.10 -3.87
CA GLN A 83 10.96 15.76 -3.13
C GLN A 83 11.85 14.61 -3.67
N LEU A 84 11.41 13.80 -4.64
CA LEU A 84 12.11 12.59 -5.10
C LEU A 84 12.33 12.61 -6.61
N ASP A 85 13.31 11.82 -7.07
CA ASP A 85 13.56 11.64 -8.50
C ASP A 85 12.35 10.98 -9.20
N PRO A 86 12.01 11.40 -10.43
CA PRO A 86 10.95 10.78 -11.21
C PRO A 86 11.13 9.26 -11.32
N GLY A 87 10.05 8.51 -11.11
CA GLY A 87 10.03 7.05 -11.22
C GLY A 87 10.39 6.31 -9.93
N THR A 88 10.82 7.02 -8.87
CA THR A 88 11.12 6.43 -7.56
C THR A 88 9.91 5.68 -7.02
N VAL A 89 10.06 4.40 -6.71
CA VAL A 89 9.01 3.61 -6.05
C VAL A 89 8.94 4.01 -4.58
N THR A 90 7.76 4.42 -4.11
CA THR A 90 7.58 5.04 -2.78
C THR A 90 6.74 4.20 -1.82
N ALA A 91 5.72 3.52 -2.33
CA ALA A 91 4.77 2.78 -1.51
C ALA A 91 4.11 1.62 -2.27
N LEU A 92 3.60 0.65 -1.52
CA LEU A 92 2.71 -0.42 -1.97
C LEU A 92 1.42 -0.37 -1.13
N ALA A 93 0.27 -0.49 -1.77
CA ALA A 93 -0.97 -0.84 -1.08
C ALA A 93 -1.26 -2.33 -1.25
N VAL A 94 -1.74 -2.98 -0.17
CA VAL A 94 -2.25 -4.36 -0.17
C VAL A 94 -3.67 -4.35 0.41
N GLY A 95 -4.61 -4.93 -0.31
CA GLY A 95 -6.03 -4.84 -0.05
C GLY A 95 -6.69 -3.57 -0.66
N PRO A 96 -7.98 -3.33 -0.38
CA PRO A 96 -8.72 -3.91 0.74
C PRO A 96 -9.13 -5.37 0.56
N ALA A 97 -8.87 -6.16 1.61
CA ALA A 97 -9.30 -7.56 1.73
C ALA A 97 -9.59 -7.90 3.21
N ASP A 98 -9.94 -9.15 3.50
CA ASP A 98 -10.06 -9.62 4.89
C ASP A 98 -8.71 -9.52 5.62
N ASP A 99 -8.76 -9.20 6.92
CA ASP A 99 -7.58 -8.81 7.69
C ASP A 99 -6.51 -9.91 7.70
N ASP A 100 -6.90 -11.18 7.79
CA ASP A 100 -6.05 -12.36 7.78
C ASP A 100 -5.31 -12.54 6.44
N ILE A 101 -6.00 -12.35 5.32
CA ILE A 101 -5.40 -12.45 3.99
C ILE A 101 -4.37 -11.33 3.79
N VAL A 102 -4.66 -10.11 4.22
CA VAL A 102 -3.70 -9.00 4.17
C VAL A 102 -2.50 -9.27 5.09
N ASP A 103 -2.73 -9.84 6.29
CA ASP A 103 -1.66 -10.14 7.24
C ASP A 103 -0.71 -11.24 6.79
N LYS A 104 -1.16 -12.19 5.95
CA LYS A 104 -0.23 -13.12 5.28
C LYS A 104 0.84 -12.36 4.50
N VAL A 105 0.49 -11.23 3.88
CA VAL A 105 1.43 -10.43 3.10
C VAL A 105 2.25 -9.51 4.00
N THR A 106 1.59 -8.67 4.80
CA THR A 106 2.23 -7.53 5.48
C THR A 106 2.34 -7.64 7.00
N GLY A 107 1.81 -8.70 7.62
CA GLY A 107 1.61 -8.77 9.08
C GLY A 107 2.90 -8.80 9.93
N HIS A 108 4.05 -9.07 9.30
CA HIS A 108 5.36 -9.06 9.96
C HIS A 108 6.02 -7.66 9.95
N LEU A 109 5.46 -6.70 9.20
CA LEU A 109 6.02 -5.36 9.08
C LEU A 109 5.62 -4.50 10.28
N SER A 110 6.52 -3.63 10.68
CA SER A 110 6.28 -2.66 11.77
C SER A 110 5.47 -1.46 11.28
N LEU A 111 4.72 -0.84 12.18
CA LEU A 111 4.09 0.46 11.91
C LEU A 111 5.16 1.50 11.47
N TYR A 112 4.74 2.38 10.57
CA TYR A 112 5.61 3.40 9.96
C TYR A 112 6.12 4.40 11.01
#